data_AF-A0A9D6R2X2-F1
#
_entry.id   AF-A0A9D6R2X2-F1
#
_cell.length_a   1.000
_cell.length_b   1.000
_cell.length_c   1.000
_cell.angle_alpha   90.00
_cell.angle_beta   90.00
_cell.angle_gamma   90.00
#
_symmetry.space_group_name_H-M   'P 1'
#
loop_
_entity.id
_entity.type
_entity.pdbx_description
1 polymer ?
#
loop_
_entity_poly.entity_id
_entity_poly.type
_entity_poly.pdbx_seq_one_letter_code
_entity_poly.pdbx_strand_id
1 'polypeptide(L)'
;SPVNYNYGYGQMRQGEGRNVRGKLVQIEPRLSLTGANADEWVPVRPGTEGVLALGIAYIILEGGYYRGGDAKLWKDALKKYNPEAVASTTEVSEDRIKQLGKEFATTKPSLAIGGETVSSYENGVSNLVAINLLNHLSGNIGKTGGVIPNPDVIKKSFNPIATIAKDASRRKIKTLILHNANPVFTTPETLKLKDALKDIPFIASLSSLHDETTALADLILPSHTYFEDWGDDFAEPTVGYSVATIMQPAVSPLFNTKGAGDVFISLAKTLGGNLQKDITWEDFGVFLRDSWKKIYERHKGDIKEANFEDFWNDLLARGGWWDAVPKASKPVRVAASEVSAHLSSEPAKFEGNDKEYPFYLILYPHLSYKDGRGANLPWLQELPDPMTSVVWGTWIEMNSKAATGMGIKEGDMLLVESPFGKITAPVYFYPGQRPDTISIPLGQGHTSYGRYADGRGANPIELLPAKTDPKTGAIPLNSTRIKITRVNAPKSFVKMEGVAKELGRNIVQTITPEEFKKMGKEA
;
A
#
# COMPACT_ATOMS: atom_id res chain seq x y z
N SER A 1 -1.77 -10.80 -4.03
CA SER A 1 -1.25 -10.57 -5.40
C SER A 1 -2.12 -9.58 -6.16
N PRO A 2 -1.56 -8.50 -6.75
CA PRO A 2 -2.30 -7.56 -7.61
C PRO A 2 -2.95 -8.22 -8.84
N VAL A 3 -2.32 -9.27 -9.39
CA VAL A 3 -2.85 -10.00 -10.55
C VAL A 3 -4.19 -10.66 -10.23
N ASN A 4 -4.32 -11.27 -9.04
CA ASN A 4 -5.56 -11.90 -8.61
C ASN A 4 -6.70 -10.88 -8.51
N TYR A 5 -6.43 -9.69 -7.95
CA TYR A 5 -7.43 -8.63 -7.87
C TYR A 5 -7.79 -8.07 -9.25
N ASN A 6 -6.84 -7.91 -10.16
CA ASN A 6 -7.11 -7.49 -11.53
C ASN A 6 -7.97 -8.51 -12.29
N TYR A 7 -7.68 -9.81 -12.14
CA TYR A 7 -8.50 -10.87 -12.74
C TYR A 7 -9.91 -10.89 -12.14
N GLY A 8 -10.03 -10.84 -10.81
CA GLY A 8 -11.31 -10.79 -10.12
C GLY A 8 -12.13 -9.56 -10.51
N TYR A 9 -11.48 -8.39 -10.61
CA TYR A 9 -12.09 -7.17 -11.11
C TYR A 9 -12.55 -7.32 -12.56
N GLY A 10 -11.70 -7.84 -13.44
CA GLY A 10 -12.06 -8.11 -14.84
C GLY A 10 -13.29 -9.00 -14.98
N GLN A 11 -13.34 -10.12 -14.24
CA GLN A 11 -14.50 -11.02 -14.20
C GLN A 11 -15.76 -10.32 -13.69
N MET A 12 -15.63 -9.56 -12.59
CA MET A 12 -16.74 -8.75 -12.05
C MET A 12 -17.27 -7.76 -13.08
N ARG A 13 -16.40 -7.16 -13.89
CA ARG A 13 -16.77 -6.14 -14.89
C ARG A 13 -17.32 -6.74 -16.19
N GLN A 14 -16.89 -7.93 -16.59
CA GLN A 14 -17.40 -8.65 -17.78
C GLN A 14 -18.77 -9.30 -17.51
N GLY A 15 -19.00 -9.76 -16.27
CA GLY A 15 -20.25 -10.36 -15.82
C GLY A 15 -20.43 -11.83 -16.23
N GLU A 16 -21.20 -12.58 -15.44
CA GLU A 16 -21.56 -13.97 -15.77
C GLU A 16 -22.42 -14.01 -17.04
N GLY A 17 -21.90 -14.64 -18.10
CA GLY A 17 -22.57 -14.71 -19.41
C GLY A 17 -22.90 -13.34 -20.02
N ARG A 18 -22.14 -12.28 -19.66
CA ARG A 18 -22.32 -10.87 -20.07
C ARG A 18 -23.65 -10.21 -19.65
N ASN A 19 -24.43 -10.78 -18.73
CA ASN A 19 -25.77 -10.25 -18.39
C ASN A 19 -25.80 -9.36 -17.14
N VAL A 20 -24.87 -9.54 -16.20
CA VAL A 20 -24.80 -8.76 -14.94
C VAL A 20 -23.38 -8.26 -14.72
N ARG A 21 -23.19 -6.95 -14.91
CA ARG A 21 -21.92 -6.25 -14.66
C ARG A 21 -21.89 -5.78 -13.21
N GLY A 22 -20.84 -6.15 -12.48
CA GLY A 22 -20.65 -5.67 -11.12
C GLY A 22 -20.38 -4.16 -11.07
N LYS A 23 -20.78 -3.55 -9.94
CA LYS A 23 -20.62 -2.13 -9.66
C LYS A 23 -19.48 -1.91 -8.67
N LEU A 24 -18.60 -0.96 -8.97
CA LEU A 24 -17.57 -0.49 -8.05
C LEU A 24 -17.86 0.96 -7.65
N VAL A 25 -17.97 1.20 -6.34
CA VAL A 25 -17.99 2.56 -5.78
C VAL A 25 -16.66 2.78 -5.06
N GLN A 26 -15.89 3.77 -5.51
CA GLN A 26 -14.64 4.17 -4.88
C GLN A 26 -14.87 5.39 -3.98
N ILE A 27 -14.50 5.26 -2.72
CA ILE A 27 -14.60 6.31 -1.70
C ILE A 27 -13.19 6.74 -1.33
N GLU A 28 -12.78 7.94 -1.73
CA GLU A 28 -11.45 8.49 -1.45
C GLU A 28 -11.38 9.99 -1.79
N PRO A 29 -10.52 10.78 -1.11
CA PRO A 29 -10.40 12.22 -1.37
C PRO A 29 -9.72 12.56 -2.70
N ARG A 30 -8.86 11.67 -3.20
CA ARG A 30 -8.12 11.78 -4.46
C ARG A 30 -8.52 10.60 -5.34
N LEU A 31 -9.08 10.88 -6.52
CA LEU A 31 -9.40 9.90 -7.54
C LEU A 31 -8.12 9.16 -7.96
N SER A 32 -8.00 7.90 -7.57
CA SER A 32 -6.90 7.01 -7.93
C SER A 32 -7.18 6.31 -9.27
N LEU A 33 -6.23 5.47 -9.73
CA LEU A 33 -6.48 4.57 -10.86
C LEU A 33 -7.67 3.63 -10.60
N THR A 34 -7.86 3.18 -9.36
CA THR A 34 -9.02 2.37 -8.97
C THR A 34 -10.31 3.19 -9.10
N GLY A 35 -10.29 4.44 -8.63
CA GLY A 35 -11.42 5.36 -8.76
C GLY A 35 -11.76 5.71 -10.21
N ALA A 36 -10.76 5.90 -11.07
CA ALA A 36 -10.96 6.14 -12.49
C ALA A 36 -11.58 4.94 -13.23
N ASN A 37 -11.40 3.72 -12.69
CA ASN A 37 -12.05 2.51 -13.20
C ASN A 37 -13.41 2.24 -12.53
N ALA A 38 -13.75 2.94 -11.46
CA ALA A 38 -15.01 2.76 -10.73
C ALA A 38 -16.22 3.33 -11.49
N ASP A 39 -17.41 2.86 -11.12
CA ASP A 39 -18.66 3.41 -11.64
C ASP A 39 -18.99 4.75 -11.01
N GLU A 40 -18.65 4.90 -9.74
CA GLU A 40 -18.89 6.10 -8.97
C GLU A 40 -17.70 6.40 -8.08
N TRP A 41 -17.25 7.65 -8.11
CA TRP A 41 -16.25 8.17 -7.18
C TRP A 41 -16.95 9.13 -6.19
N VAL A 42 -16.76 8.87 -4.90
CA VAL A 42 -17.32 9.68 -3.81
C VAL A 42 -16.17 10.38 -3.08
N PRO A 43 -15.97 11.70 -3.31
CA PRO A 43 -14.91 12.47 -2.66
C PRO A 43 -15.26 12.75 -1.20
N VAL A 44 -14.76 11.91 -0.31
CA VAL A 44 -14.93 12.04 1.14
C VAL A 44 -13.87 12.96 1.74
N ARG A 45 -14.20 13.67 2.83
CA ARG A 45 -13.23 14.46 3.58
C ARG A 45 -12.07 13.57 4.08
N PRO A 46 -10.80 13.93 3.87
CA PRO A 46 -9.65 13.13 4.30
C PRO A 46 -9.71 12.73 5.78
N GLY A 47 -9.45 11.45 6.07
CA GLY A 47 -9.41 10.90 7.42
C GLY A 47 -10.77 10.60 8.05
N THR A 48 -11.85 10.64 7.26
CA THR A 48 -13.24 10.39 7.69
C THR A 48 -13.87 9.16 7.02
N GLU A 49 -13.11 8.43 6.20
CA GLU A 49 -13.54 7.22 5.49
C GLU A 49 -14.15 6.17 6.44
N GLY A 50 -13.54 5.97 7.62
CA GLY A 50 -14.07 5.08 8.65
C GLY A 50 -15.40 5.56 9.23
N VAL A 51 -15.59 6.87 9.41
CA VAL A 51 -16.85 7.46 9.87
C VAL A 51 -17.96 7.24 8.84
N LEU A 52 -17.64 7.40 7.55
CA LEU A 52 -18.57 7.09 6.46
C LEU A 52 -18.96 5.61 6.46
N ALA A 53 -17.99 4.70 6.62
CA ALA A 53 -18.26 3.27 6.74
C ALA A 53 -19.19 2.95 7.93
N LEU A 54 -19.04 3.64 9.06
CA LEU A 54 -19.93 3.47 10.22
C LEU A 54 -21.34 4.02 9.98
N GLY A 55 -21.48 5.10 9.20
CA GLY A 55 -22.78 5.59 8.73
C GLY A 55 -23.47 4.60 7.79
N ILE A 56 -22.72 3.99 6.87
CA ILE A 56 -23.22 2.91 6.01
C ILE A 56 -23.66 1.72 6.88
N ALA A 57 -22.85 1.32 7.87
CA ALA A 57 -23.18 0.25 8.81
C ALA A 57 -24.47 0.54 9.60
N TYR A 58 -24.65 1.79 10.03
CA TYR A 58 -25.87 2.25 10.69
C TYR A 58 -27.11 2.03 9.79
N ILE A 59 -27.03 2.41 8.51
CA ILE A 59 -28.14 2.20 7.55
C ILE A 59 -28.46 0.71 7.35
N ILE A 60 -27.44 -0.16 7.30
CA ILE A 60 -27.63 -1.61 7.18
C ILE A 60 -28.44 -2.16 8.37
N LEU A 61 -28.14 -1.69 9.59
CA LEU A 61 -28.84 -2.13 10.80
C LEU A 61 -30.24 -1.55 10.92
N GLU A 62 -30.40 -0.24 10.73
CA GLU A 62 -31.68 0.44 10.89
C GLU A 62 -32.70 -0.02 9.85
N GLY A 63 -32.24 -0.30 8.63
CA GLY A 63 -33.06 -0.88 7.56
C GLY A 63 -33.33 -2.38 7.70
N GLY A 64 -32.77 -3.05 8.71
CA GLY A 64 -32.95 -4.50 8.91
C GLY A 64 -32.30 -5.37 7.84
N TYR A 65 -31.28 -4.86 7.14
CA TYR A 65 -30.63 -5.53 6.00
C TYR A 65 -29.46 -6.45 6.40
N TYR A 66 -29.09 -6.47 7.68
CA TYR A 66 -27.99 -7.28 8.20
C TYR A 66 -28.27 -8.78 8.08
N ARG A 67 -27.20 -9.56 7.87
CA ARG A 67 -27.25 -11.03 7.72
C ARG A 67 -26.14 -11.74 8.50
N GLY A 68 -25.15 -11.01 9.00
CA GLY A 68 -24.12 -11.52 9.87
C GLY A 68 -24.10 -10.81 11.22
N GLY A 69 -23.68 -11.54 12.26
CA GLY A 69 -23.60 -11.03 13.63
C GLY A 69 -24.96 -10.89 14.33
N ASP A 70 -24.92 -10.46 15.59
CA ASP A 70 -26.10 -10.11 16.36
C ASP A 70 -26.32 -8.59 16.27
N ALA A 71 -27.34 -8.17 15.53
CA ALA A 71 -27.67 -6.75 15.35
C ALA A 71 -27.93 -6.01 16.66
N LYS A 72 -28.42 -6.70 17.71
CA LYS A 72 -28.65 -6.06 19.01
C LYS A 72 -27.35 -5.54 19.61
N LEU A 73 -26.23 -6.23 19.39
CA LEU A 73 -24.91 -5.83 19.88
C LEU A 73 -24.38 -4.56 19.20
N TRP A 74 -24.80 -4.31 17.96
CA TRP A 74 -24.26 -3.21 17.16
C TRP A 74 -25.12 -1.94 17.18
N LYS A 75 -26.42 -2.06 17.50
CA LYS A 75 -27.34 -0.90 17.54
C LYS A 75 -26.83 0.22 18.45
N ASP A 76 -26.39 -0.13 19.66
CA ASP A 76 -25.91 0.85 20.63
C ASP A 76 -24.58 1.47 20.19
N ALA A 77 -23.65 0.65 19.69
CA ALA A 77 -22.34 1.12 19.21
C ALA A 77 -22.47 2.06 17.99
N LEU A 78 -23.48 1.83 17.14
CA LEU A 78 -23.65 2.57 15.89
C LEU A 78 -24.63 3.75 15.97
N LYS A 79 -25.41 3.88 17.05
CA LYS A 79 -26.44 4.93 17.21
C LYS A 79 -25.94 6.36 16.96
N LYS A 80 -24.69 6.65 17.34
CA LYS A 80 -24.07 7.97 17.16
C LYS A 80 -23.67 8.30 15.71
N TYR A 81 -23.71 7.32 14.79
CA TYR A 81 -23.37 7.48 13.37
C TYR A 81 -24.62 7.56 12.49
N ASN A 82 -25.64 8.28 12.96
CA ASN A 82 -26.80 8.58 12.14
C ASN A 82 -26.39 9.41 10.89
N PRO A 83 -27.19 9.39 9.81
CA PRO A 83 -26.81 10.03 8.55
C PRO A 83 -26.49 11.51 8.67
N GLU A 84 -27.22 12.27 9.50
CA GLU A 84 -27.01 13.71 9.70
C GLU A 84 -25.60 13.99 10.27
N ALA A 85 -25.24 13.31 11.36
CA ALA A 85 -23.94 13.45 12.00
C ALA A 85 -22.78 13.03 11.07
N VAL A 86 -22.96 11.93 10.32
CA VAL A 86 -21.97 11.43 9.36
C VAL A 86 -21.85 12.38 8.17
N ALA A 87 -22.96 12.92 7.66
CA ALA A 87 -22.93 13.86 6.54
C ALA A 87 -22.17 15.13 6.90
N SER A 88 -22.40 15.69 8.08
CA SER A 88 -21.66 16.85 8.60
C SER A 88 -20.15 16.59 8.71
N THR A 89 -19.77 15.40 9.18
CA THR A 89 -18.37 15.05 9.40
C THR A 89 -17.61 14.75 8.10
N THR A 90 -18.25 14.00 7.20
CA THR A 90 -17.62 13.42 6.01
C THR A 90 -17.82 14.25 4.75
N GLU A 91 -18.77 15.18 4.80
CA GLU A 91 -19.26 16.01 3.68
C GLU A 91 -19.88 15.19 2.54
N VAL A 92 -20.26 13.94 2.80
CA VAL A 92 -21.08 13.13 1.90
C VAL A 92 -22.54 13.29 2.32
N SER A 93 -23.44 13.62 1.38
CA SER A 93 -24.83 13.92 1.72
C SER A 93 -25.55 12.73 2.39
N GLU A 94 -26.54 13.03 3.24
CA GLU A 94 -27.36 12.00 3.90
C GLU A 94 -27.99 11.02 2.91
N ASP A 95 -28.56 11.55 1.83
CA ASP A 95 -29.21 10.75 0.80
C ASP A 95 -28.22 9.79 0.15
N ARG A 96 -26.99 10.25 -0.06
CA ARG A 96 -25.93 9.42 -0.61
C ARG A 96 -25.51 8.33 0.38
N ILE A 97 -25.39 8.64 1.67
CA ILE A 97 -25.09 7.64 2.72
C ILE A 97 -26.20 6.58 2.78
N LYS A 98 -27.47 7.00 2.77
CA LYS A 98 -28.65 6.12 2.76
C LYS A 98 -28.65 5.23 1.51
N GLN A 99 -28.35 5.80 0.34
CA GLN A 99 -28.24 5.05 -0.93
C GLN A 99 -27.13 3.99 -0.85
N LEU A 100 -25.92 4.37 -0.44
CA LEU A 100 -24.78 3.47 -0.33
C LEU A 100 -25.06 2.31 0.64
N GLY A 101 -25.60 2.62 1.83
CA GLY A 101 -25.96 1.61 2.83
C GLY A 101 -26.99 0.61 2.31
N LYS A 102 -28.07 1.09 1.70
CA LYS A 102 -29.09 0.22 1.12
C LYS A 102 -28.53 -0.62 -0.02
N GLU A 103 -27.86 0.00 -0.99
CA GLU A 103 -27.31 -0.68 -2.16
C GLU A 103 -26.30 -1.77 -1.77
N PHE A 104 -25.35 -1.46 -0.87
CA PHE A 104 -24.36 -2.41 -0.41
C PHE A 104 -24.98 -3.63 0.31
N ALA A 105 -26.06 -3.41 1.07
CA ALA A 105 -26.73 -4.47 1.82
C ALA A 105 -27.65 -5.34 0.95
N THR A 106 -28.24 -4.76 -0.10
CA THR A 106 -29.18 -5.47 -0.98
C THR A 106 -28.50 -6.16 -2.16
N THR A 107 -27.37 -5.65 -2.63
CA THR A 107 -26.59 -6.25 -3.72
C THR A 107 -25.78 -7.45 -3.21
N LYS A 108 -25.77 -8.55 -3.98
CA LYS A 108 -25.09 -9.80 -3.62
C LYS A 108 -24.33 -10.41 -4.80
N PRO A 109 -23.10 -10.91 -4.59
CA PRO A 109 -22.27 -10.68 -3.40
C PRO A 109 -21.87 -9.20 -3.27
N SER A 110 -21.57 -8.74 -2.05
CA SER A 110 -21.02 -7.40 -1.79
C SER A 110 -19.70 -7.51 -1.03
N LEU A 111 -18.80 -6.56 -1.25
CA LEU A 111 -17.47 -6.56 -0.65
C LEU A 111 -17.00 -5.13 -0.40
N ALA A 112 -16.60 -4.86 0.84
CA ALA A 112 -15.95 -3.62 1.24
C ALA A 112 -14.45 -3.88 1.43
N ILE A 113 -13.59 -3.06 0.81
CA ILE A 113 -12.13 -3.20 0.86
C ILE A 113 -11.54 -1.90 1.41
N GLY A 114 -10.70 -2.01 2.45
CA GLY A 114 -9.90 -0.91 2.94
C GLY A 114 -8.55 -0.87 2.23
N GLY A 115 -8.24 0.26 1.61
CA GLY A 115 -6.98 0.46 0.88
C GLY A 115 -5.89 1.15 1.71
N GLU A 116 -4.75 1.40 1.06
CA GLU A 116 -3.56 1.99 1.67
C GLU A 116 -3.78 3.43 2.14
N THR A 117 -4.48 4.26 1.36
CA THR A 117 -4.76 5.66 1.73
C THR A 117 -5.49 5.76 3.06
N VAL A 118 -6.52 4.93 3.26
CA VAL A 118 -7.34 4.93 4.48
C VAL A 118 -6.63 4.34 5.69
N SER A 119 -5.68 3.42 5.48
CA SER A 119 -4.82 2.90 6.55
C SER A 119 -3.68 3.85 6.91
N SER A 120 -3.36 4.82 6.05
CA SER A 120 -2.23 5.76 6.23
C SER A 120 -2.59 7.02 7.03
N TYR A 121 -3.80 7.09 7.58
CA TYR A 121 -4.18 8.12 8.55
C TYR A 121 -3.86 7.67 9.99
N GLU A 122 -3.81 8.62 10.92
CA GLU A 122 -3.58 8.36 12.35
C GLU A 122 -4.65 7.46 12.98
N ASN A 123 -5.87 7.45 12.44
CA ASN A 123 -6.96 6.54 12.83
C ASN A 123 -7.08 5.30 11.90
N GLY A 124 -6.03 4.96 11.14
CA GLY A 124 -6.08 3.96 10.08
C GLY A 124 -6.59 2.58 10.52
N VAL A 125 -6.15 2.09 11.69
CA VAL A 125 -6.66 0.83 12.26
C VAL A 125 -8.17 0.89 12.48
N SER A 126 -8.67 1.99 13.06
CA SER A 126 -10.10 2.19 13.31
C SER A 126 -10.90 2.25 12.01
N ASN A 127 -10.35 2.90 10.97
CA ASN A 127 -10.99 2.93 9.65
C ASN A 127 -11.10 1.53 9.04
N LEU A 128 -10.03 0.74 9.06
CA LEU A 128 -10.04 -0.63 8.52
C LEU A 128 -11.00 -1.54 9.28
N VAL A 129 -11.09 -1.39 10.60
CA VAL A 129 -12.07 -2.12 11.42
C VAL A 129 -13.51 -1.72 11.04
N ALA A 130 -13.79 -0.42 10.87
CA ALA A 130 -15.10 0.06 10.42
C ALA A 130 -15.49 -0.46 9.03
N ILE A 131 -14.54 -0.49 8.08
CA ILE A 131 -14.78 -1.03 6.73
C ILE A 131 -15.05 -2.54 6.79
N ASN A 132 -14.29 -3.29 7.59
CA ASN A 132 -14.52 -4.73 7.74
C ASN A 132 -15.84 -5.05 8.47
N LEU A 133 -16.34 -4.15 9.32
CA LEU A 133 -17.66 -4.29 9.93
C LEU A 133 -18.77 -4.36 8.88
N LEU A 134 -18.64 -3.66 7.75
CA LEU A 134 -19.60 -3.77 6.64
C LEU A 134 -19.68 -5.19 6.09
N ASN A 135 -18.53 -5.84 5.89
CA ASN A 135 -18.47 -7.24 5.45
C ASN A 135 -19.08 -8.19 6.49
N HIS A 136 -18.84 -7.92 7.77
CA HIS A 136 -19.43 -8.69 8.87
C HIS A 136 -20.96 -8.58 8.88
N LEU A 137 -21.51 -7.36 8.90
CA LEU A 137 -22.95 -7.12 8.96
C LEU A 137 -23.69 -7.64 7.73
N SER A 138 -23.08 -7.57 6.54
CA SER A 138 -23.65 -8.14 5.32
C SER A 138 -23.59 -9.68 5.25
N GLY A 139 -22.89 -10.34 6.18
CA GLY A 139 -22.75 -11.79 6.23
C GLY A 139 -21.75 -12.36 5.22
N ASN A 140 -20.78 -11.55 4.79
CA ASN A 140 -19.87 -11.88 3.70
C ASN A 140 -18.54 -12.49 4.18
N ILE A 141 -18.31 -12.64 5.48
CA ILE A 141 -17.12 -13.30 6.01
C ILE A 141 -17.20 -14.82 5.76
N GLY A 142 -16.15 -15.36 5.15
CA GLY A 142 -16.02 -16.78 4.81
C GLY A 142 -16.88 -17.22 3.63
N LYS A 143 -17.46 -16.29 2.86
CA LYS A 143 -18.34 -16.59 1.71
C LYS A 143 -17.66 -16.26 0.39
N THR A 144 -17.97 -17.02 -0.66
CA THR A 144 -17.54 -16.72 -2.04
C THR A 144 -18.05 -15.33 -2.45
N GLY A 145 -17.18 -14.53 -3.07
CA GLY A 145 -17.45 -13.12 -3.39
C GLY A 145 -17.36 -12.16 -2.19
N GLY A 146 -17.07 -12.67 -1.00
CA GLY A 146 -16.85 -11.91 0.23
C GLY A 146 -15.40 -12.01 0.74
N VAL A 147 -15.21 -11.84 2.05
CA VAL A 147 -13.89 -11.90 2.69
C VAL A 147 -13.55 -13.33 3.04
N ILE A 148 -12.50 -13.89 2.43
CA ILE A 148 -11.97 -15.21 2.78
C ILE A 148 -10.78 -15.02 3.72
N PRO A 149 -10.86 -15.46 4.99
CA PRO A 149 -9.73 -15.37 5.92
C PRO A 149 -8.55 -16.19 5.43
N ASN A 150 -7.36 -15.63 5.59
CA ASN A 150 -6.12 -16.35 5.34
C ASN A 150 -5.87 -17.42 6.39
N PRO A 151 -5.14 -18.50 6.06
CA PRO A 151 -4.61 -19.41 7.08
C PRO A 151 -3.72 -18.64 8.06
N ASP A 152 -3.50 -19.23 9.25
CA ASP A 152 -2.65 -18.65 10.28
C ASP A 152 -1.25 -18.38 9.69
N VAL A 153 -0.93 -17.10 9.49
CA VAL A 153 0.39 -16.67 9.05
C VAL A 153 1.33 -16.57 10.25
N ILE A 154 2.61 -16.82 10.00
CA ILE A 154 3.66 -16.52 10.98
C ILE A 154 3.59 -15.01 11.26
N LYS A 155 3.21 -14.65 12.50
CA LYS A 155 3.22 -13.25 12.94
C LYS A 155 4.66 -12.74 12.90
N LYS A 156 5.00 -11.95 11.88
CA LYS A 156 6.28 -11.26 11.83
C LYS A 156 6.27 -10.16 12.89
N SER A 157 7.23 -10.21 13.81
CA SER A 157 7.47 -9.09 14.73
C SER A 157 8.44 -8.13 14.07
N PHE A 158 8.13 -6.84 14.12
CA PHE A 158 8.98 -5.79 13.57
C PHE A 158 9.29 -4.79 14.67
N ASN A 159 10.55 -4.36 14.74
CA ASN A 159 10.93 -3.23 15.57
C ASN A 159 10.58 -1.95 14.81
N PRO A 160 9.72 -1.06 15.36
CA PRO A 160 9.43 0.21 14.72
C PRO A 160 10.72 0.99 14.45
N ILE A 161 10.81 1.65 13.30
CA ILE A 161 12.02 2.39 12.90
C ILE A 161 12.38 3.50 13.90
N ALA A 162 11.37 4.06 14.57
CA ALA A 162 11.58 5.03 15.66
C ALA A 162 12.29 4.41 16.87
N THR A 163 12.06 3.14 17.17
CA THR A 163 12.79 2.41 18.21
C THR A 163 14.24 2.22 17.81
N ILE A 164 14.50 1.89 16.54
CA ILE A 164 15.87 1.76 16.01
C ILE A 164 16.63 3.09 16.13
N ALA A 165 16.03 4.21 15.71
CA ALA A 165 16.63 5.54 15.85
C ALA A 165 16.94 5.89 17.32
N LYS A 166 16.01 5.60 18.24
CA LYS A 166 16.18 5.82 19.68
C LYS A 166 17.30 4.97 20.28
N ASP A 167 17.38 3.69 19.92
CA ASP A 167 18.38 2.78 20.48
C ASP A 167 19.77 3.01 19.86
N ALA A 168 19.84 3.42 18.59
CA ALA A 168 21.05 3.84 17.91
C ALA A 168 21.65 5.10 18.56
N SER A 169 20.86 6.17 18.73
CA SER A 169 21.31 7.41 19.41
C SER A 169 21.70 7.22 20.88
N ARG A 170 21.21 6.16 21.52
CA ARG A 170 21.62 5.75 22.87
C ARG A 170 22.80 4.77 22.89
N ARG A 171 23.41 4.51 21.73
CA ARG A 171 24.53 3.58 21.53
C ARG A 171 24.26 2.17 22.05
N LYS A 172 23.00 1.74 22.06
CA LYS A 172 22.61 0.37 22.41
C LYS A 172 22.85 -0.60 21.26
N ILE A 173 22.79 -0.10 20.03
CA ILE A 173 23.13 -0.87 18.84
C ILE A 173 24.65 -0.77 18.63
N LYS A 174 25.33 -1.92 18.63
CA LYS A 174 26.78 -2.01 18.41
C LYS A 174 27.14 -2.33 16.96
N THR A 175 26.26 -3.07 16.30
CA THR A 175 26.41 -3.48 14.91
C THR A 175 25.05 -3.44 14.24
N LEU A 176 24.99 -2.88 13.03
CA LEU A 176 23.81 -2.91 12.17
C LEU A 176 24.16 -3.59 10.85
N ILE A 177 23.36 -4.56 10.45
CA ILE A 177 23.43 -5.18 9.11
C ILE A 177 22.21 -4.71 8.33
N LEU A 178 22.45 -3.98 7.25
CA LEU A 178 21.44 -3.53 6.30
C LEU A 178 21.39 -4.52 5.14
N HIS A 179 20.21 -4.99 4.76
CA HIS A 179 20.03 -5.85 3.59
C HIS A 179 18.95 -5.26 2.69
N ASN A 180 19.37 -4.72 1.53
CA ASN A 180 18.48 -4.09 0.54
C ASN A 180 17.43 -3.14 1.15
N ALA A 181 17.86 -2.30 2.10
CA ALA A 181 16.98 -1.42 2.86
C ALA A 181 17.54 0.00 2.93
N ASN A 182 16.68 0.98 2.56
CA ASN A 182 17.02 2.40 2.56
C ASN A 182 16.10 3.22 3.51
N PRO A 183 16.19 3.01 4.83
CA PRO A 183 15.34 3.69 5.78
C PRO A 183 15.65 5.19 5.91
N VAL A 184 16.84 5.66 5.54
CA VAL A 184 17.14 7.12 5.53
C VAL A 184 16.28 7.84 4.50
N PHE A 185 16.00 7.23 3.35
CA PHE A 185 15.12 7.78 2.34
C PHE A 185 13.62 7.67 2.72
N THR A 186 13.23 6.54 3.29
CA THR A 186 11.80 6.23 3.56
C THR A 186 11.29 6.75 4.90
N THR A 187 12.13 7.42 5.70
CA THR A 187 11.71 8.00 6.98
C THR A 187 11.84 9.52 7.01
N PRO A 188 10.96 10.22 7.77
CA PRO A 188 11.02 11.66 7.89
C PRO A 188 12.32 12.13 8.55
N GLU A 189 12.88 13.22 8.05
CA GLU A 189 14.09 13.84 8.62
C GLU A 189 13.89 14.23 10.09
N THR A 190 12.66 14.59 10.48
CA THR A 190 12.31 14.89 11.87
C THR A 190 12.56 13.73 12.84
N LEU A 191 12.62 12.48 12.35
CA LEU A 191 13.00 11.31 13.16
C LEU A 191 14.51 11.27 13.47
N LYS A 192 15.32 12.05 12.73
CA LYS A 192 16.78 12.12 12.85
C LYS A 192 17.46 10.77 12.71
N LEU A 193 16.89 9.87 11.89
CA LEU A 193 17.44 8.53 11.71
C LEU A 193 18.88 8.58 11.17
N LYS A 194 19.14 9.40 10.15
CA LYS A 194 20.49 9.58 9.56
C LYS A 194 21.54 9.93 10.61
N ASP A 195 21.21 10.82 11.54
CA ASP A 195 22.13 11.20 12.62
C ASP A 195 22.27 10.10 13.67
N ALA A 196 21.16 9.44 14.04
CA ALA A 196 21.19 8.32 14.97
C ALA A 196 22.02 7.13 14.46
N LEU A 197 22.01 6.86 13.15
CA LEU A 197 22.82 5.79 12.56
C LEU A 197 24.32 6.07 12.69
N LYS A 198 24.77 7.34 12.67
CA LYS A 198 26.19 7.70 12.88
C LYS A 198 26.72 7.34 14.27
N ASP A 199 25.84 7.13 15.25
CA ASP A 199 26.21 6.68 16.60
C ASP A 199 26.46 5.16 16.69
N ILE A 200 26.17 4.39 15.64
CA ILE A 200 26.40 2.95 15.59
C ILE A 200 27.87 2.69 15.25
N PRO A 201 28.62 1.94 16.07
CA PRO A 201 30.05 1.72 15.86
C PRO A 201 30.44 0.98 14.57
N PHE A 202 29.54 0.16 14.04
CA PHE A 202 29.80 -0.61 12.82
C PHE A 202 28.52 -0.88 12.05
N ILE A 203 28.49 -0.47 10.78
CA ILE A 203 27.40 -0.68 9.84
C ILE A 203 27.91 -1.46 8.64
N ALA A 204 27.33 -2.64 8.39
CA ALA A 204 27.55 -3.42 7.18
C ALA A 204 26.32 -3.34 6.28
N SER A 205 26.50 -3.07 4.99
CA SER A 205 25.43 -3.02 3.99
C SER A 205 25.60 -4.12 2.95
N LEU A 206 24.58 -4.96 2.84
CA LEU A 206 24.38 -5.97 1.78
C LEU A 206 23.43 -5.34 0.75
N SER A 207 24.01 -4.77 -0.30
CA SER A 207 23.25 -4.07 -1.34
C SER A 207 23.96 -4.16 -2.69
N SER A 208 23.18 -4.19 -3.76
CA SER A 208 23.67 -4.06 -5.14
C SER A 208 23.78 -2.61 -5.60
N LEU A 209 23.27 -1.66 -4.81
CA LEU A 209 23.16 -0.25 -5.16
C LEU A 209 23.63 0.65 -4.02
N HIS A 210 24.28 1.76 -4.37
CA HIS A 210 24.74 2.75 -3.40
C HIS A 210 23.64 3.79 -3.14
N ASP A 211 22.82 3.53 -2.12
CA ASP A 211 21.72 4.40 -1.68
C ASP A 211 22.10 5.30 -0.49
N GLU A 212 21.19 6.18 -0.05
CA GLU A 212 21.42 7.11 1.07
C GLU A 212 21.80 6.43 2.39
N THR A 213 21.28 5.23 2.64
CA THR A 213 21.58 4.49 3.87
C THR A 213 22.87 3.69 3.70
N THR A 214 23.09 3.07 2.55
CA THR A 214 24.36 2.40 2.22
C THR A 214 25.55 3.36 2.24
N ALA A 215 25.34 4.64 1.88
CA ALA A 215 26.37 5.68 1.98
C ALA A 215 26.86 5.95 3.43
N LEU A 216 26.13 5.48 4.44
CA LEU A 216 26.52 5.56 5.86
C LEU A 216 27.28 4.32 6.35
N ALA A 217 27.42 3.27 5.53
CA ALA A 217 28.01 2.00 5.95
C ALA A 217 29.54 2.05 6.00
N ASP A 218 30.13 1.39 7.00
CA ASP A 218 31.58 1.18 7.12
C ASP A 218 32.07 0.08 6.18
N LEU A 219 31.21 -0.91 5.92
CA LEU A 219 31.48 -2.02 5.01
C LEU A 219 30.30 -2.17 4.05
N ILE A 220 30.60 -2.09 2.76
CA ILE A 220 29.64 -2.39 1.69
C ILE A 220 30.03 -3.73 1.07
N LEU A 221 29.13 -4.70 1.16
CA LEU A 221 29.24 -6.02 0.56
C LEU A 221 28.27 -6.08 -0.62
N PRO A 222 28.77 -6.07 -1.87
CA PRO A 222 27.93 -6.21 -3.05
C PRO A 222 27.11 -7.51 -2.99
N SER A 223 25.78 -7.37 -2.95
CA SER A 223 24.86 -8.50 -2.90
C SER A 223 24.43 -8.93 -4.30
N HIS A 224 24.04 -10.20 -4.45
CA HIS A 224 23.36 -10.67 -5.65
C HIS A 224 22.10 -9.85 -5.96
N THR A 225 21.79 -9.73 -7.24
CA THR A 225 20.44 -9.39 -7.70
C THR A 225 19.55 -10.63 -7.65
N TYR A 226 18.24 -10.44 -7.72
CA TYR A 226 17.27 -11.55 -7.67
C TYR A 226 17.40 -12.55 -8.84
N PHE A 227 18.14 -12.23 -9.91
CA PHE A 227 18.44 -13.16 -11.00
C PHE A 227 19.67 -14.05 -10.74
N GLU A 228 20.49 -13.70 -9.75
CA GLU A 228 21.76 -14.36 -9.44
C GLU A 228 21.69 -15.20 -8.16
N ASP A 229 20.61 -15.06 -7.39
CA ASP A 229 20.49 -15.64 -6.05
C ASP A 229 19.50 -16.82 -5.99
N TRP A 230 19.74 -17.70 -5.04
CA TRP A 230 18.74 -18.66 -4.58
C TRP A 230 17.85 -17.99 -3.53
N GLY A 231 16.55 -18.29 -3.54
CA GLY A 231 15.66 -17.76 -2.52
C GLY A 231 14.32 -18.48 -2.48
N ASP A 232 13.51 -18.16 -1.49
CA ASP A 232 12.10 -18.50 -1.46
C ASP A 232 11.27 -17.34 -0.89
N ASP A 233 9.98 -17.37 -1.14
CA ASP A 233 9.03 -16.47 -0.48
C ASP A 233 7.76 -17.24 -0.12
N PHE A 234 7.28 -16.98 1.09
CA PHE A 234 6.00 -17.47 1.57
C PHE A 234 5.02 -16.31 1.45
N ALA A 235 4.37 -16.24 0.30
CA ALA A 235 3.45 -15.18 -0.02
C ALA A 235 2.38 -15.09 1.08
N GLU A 236 2.12 -13.87 1.55
CA GLU A 236 0.94 -13.64 2.37
C GLU A 236 -0.27 -14.19 1.59
N PRO A 237 -1.03 -15.13 2.17
CA PRO A 237 -2.16 -15.70 1.47
C PRO A 237 -3.08 -14.54 1.07
N THR A 238 -3.42 -14.40 -0.20
CA THR A 238 -4.47 -13.45 -0.62
C THR A 238 -5.65 -14.17 -1.27
N VAL A 239 -5.59 -15.50 -1.24
CA VAL A 239 -6.51 -16.44 -1.90
C VAL A 239 -7.12 -17.43 -0.90
N GLY A 240 -6.86 -17.25 0.40
CA GLY A 240 -7.39 -18.12 1.47
C GLY A 240 -6.62 -19.42 1.70
N TYR A 241 -5.46 -19.61 1.07
CA TYR A 241 -4.58 -20.76 1.27
C TYR A 241 -3.10 -20.39 1.08
N SER A 242 -2.21 -21.17 1.66
CA SER A 242 -0.78 -20.91 1.65
C SER A 242 -0.17 -21.15 0.26
N VAL A 243 0.71 -20.25 -0.15
CA VAL A 243 1.49 -20.36 -1.39
C VAL A 243 2.94 -20.06 -1.03
N ALA A 244 3.85 -20.88 -1.55
CA ALA A 244 5.29 -20.68 -1.39
C ALA A 244 5.95 -20.74 -2.77
N THR A 245 6.86 -19.82 -3.06
CA THR A 245 7.57 -19.75 -4.34
C THR A 245 9.05 -19.95 -4.11
N ILE A 246 9.71 -20.61 -5.06
CA ILE A 246 11.16 -20.77 -5.08
C ILE A 246 11.76 -19.84 -6.15
N MET A 247 12.86 -19.20 -5.83
CA MET A 247 13.65 -18.37 -6.73
C MET A 247 14.93 -19.12 -7.08
N GLN A 248 15.17 -19.27 -8.38
CA GLN A 248 16.36 -19.91 -8.94
C GLN A 248 17.26 -18.87 -9.60
N PRO A 249 18.59 -18.99 -9.48
CA PRO A 249 19.50 -18.18 -10.26
C PRO A 249 19.29 -18.48 -11.75
N ALA A 250 18.93 -17.45 -12.51
CA ALA A 250 18.77 -17.54 -13.96
C ALA A 250 20.11 -17.24 -14.69
N VAL A 251 21.03 -16.57 -14.01
CA VAL A 251 22.37 -16.24 -14.51
C VAL A 251 23.40 -16.44 -13.40
N SER A 252 24.64 -16.69 -13.79
CA SER A 252 25.76 -16.63 -12.83
C SER A 252 26.02 -15.18 -12.41
N PRO A 253 26.56 -14.94 -11.19
CA PRO A 253 26.92 -13.61 -10.74
C PRO A 253 27.80 -12.87 -11.75
N LEU A 254 27.38 -11.70 -12.20
CA LEU A 254 28.11 -10.91 -13.19
C LEU A 254 29.36 -10.25 -12.59
N PHE A 255 29.24 -9.82 -11.33
CA PHE A 255 30.33 -9.23 -10.56
C PHE A 255 30.69 -10.12 -9.37
N ASN A 256 31.80 -9.80 -8.70
CA ASN A 256 32.20 -10.44 -7.45
C ASN A 256 31.23 -10.04 -6.32
N THR A 257 30.08 -10.66 -6.31
CA THR A 257 28.99 -10.46 -5.36
C THR A 257 28.71 -11.77 -4.62
N LYS A 258 27.97 -11.70 -3.51
CA LYS A 258 27.54 -12.89 -2.75
C LYS A 258 26.11 -12.70 -2.24
N GLY A 259 25.31 -13.76 -2.29
CA GLY A 259 23.95 -13.78 -1.76
C GLY A 259 23.94 -13.56 -0.24
N ALA A 260 22.89 -12.92 0.28
CA ALA A 260 22.82 -12.58 1.71
C ALA A 260 22.87 -13.84 2.60
N GLY A 261 22.19 -14.92 2.18
CA GLY A 261 22.22 -16.21 2.86
C GLY A 261 23.63 -16.78 2.97
N ASP A 262 24.39 -16.76 1.87
CA ASP A 262 25.79 -17.22 1.84
C ASP A 262 26.72 -16.35 2.68
N VAL A 263 26.47 -15.04 2.75
CA VAL A 263 27.19 -14.16 3.67
C VAL A 263 26.95 -14.58 5.12
N PHE A 264 25.71 -14.82 5.53
CA PHE A 264 25.41 -15.24 6.90
C PHE A 264 25.97 -16.62 7.23
N ILE A 265 25.89 -17.58 6.30
CA ILE A 265 26.49 -18.92 6.47
C ILE A 265 28.02 -18.81 6.61
N SER A 266 28.67 -18.05 5.72
CA SER A 266 30.13 -17.85 5.77
C SER A 266 30.56 -17.14 7.05
N LEU A 267 29.78 -16.17 7.53
CA LEU A 267 30.05 -15.46 8.78
C LEU A 267 29.93 -16.41 9.98
N ALA A 268 28.88 -17.22 10.04
CA ALA A 268 28.68 -18.20 11.11
C ALA A 268 29.84 -19.22 11.18
N LYS A 269 30.28 -19.73 10.02
CA LYS A 269 31.45 -20.62 9.93
C LYS A 269 32.74 -19.96 10.41
N THR A 270 32.95 -18.69 10.05
CA THR A 270 34.15 -17.93 10.42
C THR A 270 34.19 -17.59 11.91
N LEU A 271 33.04 -17.22 12.49
CA LEU A 271 32.92 -16.93 13.93
C LEU A 271 33.10 -18.19 14.79
N GLY A 272 32.82 -19.37 14.24
CA GLY A 272 33.00 -20.64 14.93
C GLY A 272 32.02 -20.85 16.08
N GLY A 273 32.41 -21.68 17.06
CA GLY A 273 31.63 -21.94 18.26
C GLY A 273 30.31 -22.65 17.97
N ASN A 274 29.24 -22.27 18.68
CA ASN A 274 27.92 -22.89 18.51
C ASN A 274 27.27 -22.52 17.17
N LEU A 275 27.55 -21.32 16.63
CA LEU A 275 27.00 -20.89 15.34
C LEU A 275 27.43 -21.81 14.19
N GLN A 276 28.71 -22.20 14.15
CA GLN A 276 29.20 -23.15 13.15
C GLN A 276 28.60 -24.56 13.33
N LYS A 277 28.29 -24.96 14.56
CA LYS A 277 27.65 -26.26 14.84
C LYS A 277 26.19 -26.29 14.40
N ASP A 278 25.49 -25.17 14.56
CA ASP A 278 24.06 -25.05 14.24
C ASP A 278 23.83 -24.73 12.75
N ILE A 279 24.76 -24.01 12.10
CA ILE A 279 24.72 -23.63 10.69
C ILE A 279 25.71 -24.51 9.91
N THR A 280 25.25 -25.70 9.57
CA THR A 280 26.07 -26.76 8.93
C THR A 280 26.00 -26.73 7.40
N TRP A 281 25.10 -25.96 6.81
CA TRP A 281 24.89 -25.91 5.37
C TRP A 281 26.12 -25.37 4.63
N GLU A 282 26.40 -25.91 3.44
CA GLU A 282 27.52 -25.47 2.60
C GLU A 282 27.30 -24.05 2.10
N ASP A 283 26.14 -23.84 1.49
CA ASP A 283 25.65 -22.60 0.91
C ASP A 283 24.14 -22.44 1.19
N PHE A 284 23.58 -21.31 0.74
CA PHE A 284 22.17 -21.00 0.93
C PHE A 284 21.23 -21.89 0.11
N GLY A 285 21.65 -22.36 -1.06
CA GLY A 285 20.88 -23.31 -1.87
C GLY A 285 20.65 -24.63 -1.13
N VAL A 286 21.68 -25.16 -0.46
CA VAL A 286 21.58 -26.36 0.38
C VAL A 286 20.68 -26.11 1.59
N PHE A 287 20.75 -24.93 2.22
CA PHE A 287 19.83 -24.53 3.29
C PHE A 287 18.36 -24.53 2.83
N LEU A 288 18.08 -23.94 1.66
CA LEU A 288 16.73 -23.91 1.09
C LEU A 288 16.25 -25.32 0.80
N ARG A 289 17.08 -26.15 0.16
CA ARG A 289 16.72 -27.54 -0.14
C ARG A 289 16.36 -28.34 1.10
N ASP A 290 17.10 -28.20 2.21
CA ASP A 290 16.74 -28.82 3.50
C ASP A 290 15.44 -28.25 4.09
N SER A 291 15.23 -26.93 3.98
CA SER A 291 14.01 -26.28 4.43
C SER A 291 12.77 -26.76 3.67
N TRP A 292 12.89 -26.95 2.35
CA TRP A 292 11.84 -27.48 1.49
C TRP A 292 11.60 -28.97 1.70
N LYS A 293 12.61 -29.74 2.11
CA LYS A 293 12.42 -31.13 2.53
C LYS A 293 11.43 -31.24 3.70
N LYS A 294 11.48 -30.32 4.66
CA LYS A 294 10.50 -30.25 5.77
C LYS A 294 9.08 -29.92 5.31
N ILE A 295 8.92 -29.28 4.15
CA ILE A 295 7.61 -29.01 3.53
C ILE A 295 7.11 -30.26 2.83
N TYR A 296 7.97 -30.92 2.05
CA TYR A 296 7.71 -32.20 1.40
C TYR A 296 7.23 -33.26 2.42
N GLU A 297 7.92 -33.39 3.56
CA GLU A 297 7.60 -34.34 4.64
C GLU A 297 6.24 -34.09 5.31
N ARG A 298 5.60 -32.94 5.08
CA ARG A 298 4.22 -32.69 5.54
C ARG A 298 3.18 -33.39 4.65
N HIS A 299 3.57 -33.87 3.47
CA HIS A 299 2.71 -34.51 2.47
C HIS A 299 1.47 -33.67 2.06
N LYS A 300 1.60 -32.35 2.09
CA LYS A 300 0.55 -31.37 1.75
C LYS A 300 0.79 -30.68 0.41
N GLY A 301 -0.20 -29.90 -0.04
CA GLY A 301 -0.17 -29.13 -1.28
C GLY A 301 -0.28 -29.95 -2.55
N ASP A 302 -0.02 -29.30 -3.68
CA ASP A 302 -0.37 -29.79 -5.01
C ASP A 302 0.71 -30.64 -5.69
N ILE A 303 1.97 -30.53 -5.27
CA ILE A 303 3.05 -31.44 -5.71
C ILE A 303 2.94 -32.76 -4.94
N LYS A 304 2.73 -33.87 -5.66
CA LYS A 304 2.47 -35.21 -5.10
C LYS A 304 3.47 -36.25 -5.60
N GLU A 305 4.74 -35.97 -5.39
CA GLU A 305 5.83 -36.86 -5.80
C GLU A 305 6.17 -37.92 -4.74
N ALA A 306 6.71 -39.05 -5.20
CA ALA A 306 7.00 -40.21 -4.36
C ALA A 306 8.29 -40.06 -3.54
N ASN A 307 9.25 -39.26 -4.02
CA ASN A 307 10.50 -38.97 -3.34
C ASN A 307 10.81 -37.47 -3.43
N PHE A 308 11.78 -37.04 -2.61
CA PHE A 308 12.12 -35.63 -2.49
C PHE A 308 12.79 -35.05 -3.74
N GLU A 309 13.56 -35.83 -4.51
CA GLU A 309 14.23 -35.31 -5.71
C GLU A 309 13.21 -34.96 -6.79
N ASP A 310 12.22 -35.83 -6.99
CA ASP A 310 11.12 -35.56 -7.92
C ASP A 310 10.28 -34.36 -7.46
N PHE A 311 9.98 -34.28 -6.15
CA PHE A 311 9.31 -33.11 -5.57
C PHE A 311 10.08 -31.81 -5.82
N TRP A 312 11.40 -31.83 -5.59
CA TRP A 312 12.27 -30.68 -5.77
C TRP A 312 12.32 -30.25 -7.23
N ASN A 313 12.46 -31.19 -8.16
CA ASN A 313 12.45 -30.90 -9.60
C ASN A 313 11.12 -30.32 -10.07
N ASP A 314 9.98 -30.86 -9.62
CA ASP A 314 8.66 -30.30 -9.97
C ASP A 314 8.46 -28.91 -9.36
N LEU A 315 8.88 -28.70 -8.10
CA LEU A 315 8.85 -27.39 -7.45
C LEU A 315 9.64 -26.34 -8.25
N LEU A 316 10.86 -26.68 -8.69
CA LEU A 316 11.69 -25.80 -9.51
C LEU A 316 11.05 -25.54 -10.88
N ALA A 317 10.52 -26.57 -11.54
CA ALA A 317 9.89 -26.45 -12.86
C ALA A 317 8.63 -25.56 -12.81
N ARG A 318 7.86 -25.65 -11.73
CA ARG A 318 6.62 -24.90 -11.52
C ARG A 318 6.85 -23.52 -10.89
N GLY A 319 8.00 -23.30 -10.27
CA GLY A 319 8.37 -22.06 -9.56
C GLY A 319 7.69 -21.90 -8.19
N GLY A 320 6.92 -22.87 -7.73
CA GLY A 320 6.21 -22.78 -6.47
C GLY A 320 5.41 -24.01 -6.08
N TRP A 321 4.84 -23.93 -4.89
CA TRP A 321 4.00 -24.93 -4.24
C TRP A 321 2.75 -24.25 -3.72
N TRP A 322 1.59 -24.86 -3.98
CA TRP A 322 0.30 -24.33 -3.55
C TRP A 322 -0.37 -25.33 -2.61
N ASP A 323 -0.80 -24.87 -1.44
CA ASP A 323 -1.59 -25.71 -0.54
C ASP A 323 -3.00 -25.96 -1.12
N ALA A 324 -3.66 -27.00 -0.63
CA ALA A 324 -5.01 -27.32 -1.06
C ALA A 324 -5.98 -26.17 -0.73
N VAL A 325 -6.82 -25.79 -1.69
CA VAL A 325 -7.90 -24.83 -1.48
C VAL A 325 -8.86 -25.37 -0.42
N PRO A 326 -9.08 -24.66 0.71
CA PRO A 326 -10.01 -25.11 1.73
C PRO A 326 -11.42 -25.28 1.13
N LYS A 327 -12.01 -26.47 1.30
CA LYS A 327 -13.39 -26.74 0.83
C LYS A 327 -14.44 -25.89 1.56
N ALA A 328 -14.10 -25.39 2.75
CA ALA A 328 -14.91 -24.45 3.52
C ALA A 328 -13.98 -23.53 4.32
N SER A 329 -14.39 -22.28 4.47
CA SER A 329 -13.73 -21.34 5.39
C SER A 329 -14.00 -21.75 6.84
N LYS A 330 -13.02 -21.58 7.73
CA LYS A 330 -13.25 -21.74 9.17
C LYS A 330 -14.24 -20.66 9.64
N PRO A 331 -15.24 -21.00 10.48
CA PRO A 331 -16.11 -19.99 11.06
C PRO A 331 -15.29 -18.97 11.84
N VAL A 332 -15.39 -17.69 11.48
CA VAL A 332 -14.76 -16.59 12.22
C VAL A 332 -15.76 -16.06 13.22
N ARG A 333 -15.44 -16.20 14.51
CA ARG A 333 -16.21 -15.55 15.58
C ARG A 333 -15.69 -14.12 15.74
N VAL A 334 -16.58 -13.15 15.57
CA VAL A 334 -16.29 -11.73 15.80
C VAL A 334 -16.88 -11.34 17.15
N ALA A 335 -16.03 -10.96 18.11
CA ALA A 335 -16.50 -10.45 19.40
C ALA A 335 -16.84 -8.96 19.27
N ALA A 336 -18.11 -8.61 19.47
CA ALA A 336 -18.57 -7.23 19.31
C ALA A 336 -17.88 -6.24 20.26
N SER A 337 -17.55 -6.67 21.48
CA SER A 337 -16.80 -5.86 22.46
C SER A 337 -15.38 -5.54 21.99
N GLU A 338 -14.68 -6.52 21.40
CA GLU A 338 -13.34 -6.32 20.86
C GLU A 338 -13.37 -5.34 19.69
N VAL A 339 -14.26 -5.56 18.72
CA VAL A 339 -14.39 -4.65 17.57
C VAL A 339 -14.81 -3.24 17.99
N SER A 340 -15.79 -3.12 18.89
CA SER A 340 -16.30 -1.81 19.33
C SER A 340 -15.23 -0.98 20.04
N ALA A 341 -14.28 -1.61 20.73
CA ALA A 341 -13.14 -0.94 21.36
C ALA A 341 -12.17 -0.31 20.34
N HIS A 342 -12.21 -0.75 19.08
CA HIS A 342 -11.39 -0.21 18.01
C HIS A 342 -12.13 0.76 17.09
N LEU A 343 -13.45 0.95 17.26
CA LEU A 343 -14.21 1.95 16.50
C LEU A 343 -13.92 3.36 17.04
N SER A 344 -13.70 4.31 16.14
CA SER A 344 -13.54 5.74 16.48
C SER A 344 -14.69 6.54 15.91
N SER A 345 -15.27 7.43 16.72
CA SER A 345 -16.18 8.48 16.21
C SER A 345 -15.45 9.70 15.70
N GLU A 346 -14.18 9.85 16.05
CA GLU A 346 -13.41 11.03 15.71
C GLU A 346 -12.74 10.87 14.34
N PRO A 347 -12.80 11.92 13.48
CA PRO A 347 -11.93 12.06 12.33
C PRO A 347 -10.45 11.87 12.66
N ALA A 348 -9.64 11.56 11.66
CA ALA A 348 -8.20 11.55 11.82
C ALA A 348 -7.72 12.92 12.33
N LYS A 349 -6.77 12.90 13.27
CA LYS A 349 -6.08 14.12 13.69
C LYS A 349 -4.96 14.43 12.71
N PHE A 350 -4.91 15.67 12.27
CA PHE A 350 -3.87 16.16 11.37
C PHE A 350 -2.88 17.05 12.12
N GLU A 351 -1.60 16.85 11.87
CA GLU A 351 -0.52 17.67 12.40
C GLU A 351 -0.38 18.97 11.59
N GLY A 352 -0.31 20.10 12.28
CA GLY A 352 -0.32 21.45 11.69
C GLY A 352 -1.64 22.19 11.92
N ASN A 353 -1.56 23.48 12.25
CA ASN A 353 -2.73 24.32 12.50
C ASN A 353 -3.49 24.59 11.19
N ASP A 354 -4.80 24.44 11.18
CA ASP A 354 -5.65 24.60 9.98
C ASP A 354 -5.70 26.03 9.41
N LYS A 355 -5.48 27.06 10.24
CA LYS A 355 -5.41 28.46 9.76
C LYS A 355 -4.09 28.77 9.08
N GLU A 356 -3.00 28.15 9.52
CA GLU A 356 -1.66 28.36 8.95
C GLU A 356 -1.37 27.39 7.80
N TYR A 357 -1.88 26.16 7.90
CA TYR A 357 -1.70 25.05 6.97
C TYR A 357 -3.10 24.55 6.50
N PRO A 358 -3.74 25.27 5.57
CA PRO A 358 -5.15 25.06 5.25
C PRO A 358 -5.43 23.75 4.49
N PHE A 359 -4.45 23.20 3.79
CA PHE A 359 -4.64 22.03 2.93
C PHE A 359 -4.33 20.71 3.65
N TYR A 360 -5.09 19.68 3.33
CA TYR A 360 -4.76 18.29 3.66
C TYR A 360 -3.70 17.75 2.71
N LEU A 361 -2.67 17.07 3.23
CA LEU A 361 -1.69 16.36 2.41
C LEU A 361 -2.07 14.88 2.26
N ILE A 362 -2.10 14.41 1.02
CA ILE A 362 -2.24 12.98 0.68
C ILE A 362 -1.00 12.53 -0.09
N LEU A 363 -0.24 11.62 0.52
CA LEU A 363 0.85 10.93 -0.14
C LEU A 363 0.35 9.57 -0.66
N TYR A 364 0.82 9.19 -1.84
CA TYR A 364 0.48 7.90 -2.44
C TYR A 364 1.69 7.30 -3.15
N PRO A 365 1.88 5.98 -3.12
CA PRO A 365 2.97 5.34 -3.84
C PRO A 365 2.77 5.50 -5.35
N HIS A 366 3.80 5.96 -6.06
CA HIS A 366 3.80 5.90 -7.51
C HIS A 366 3.91 4.44 -7.98
N LEU A 367 3.18 4.05 -9.03
CA LEU A 367 3.15 2.65 -9.48
C LEU A 367 4.54 2.12 -9.90
N SER A 368 5.37 2.98 -10.50
CA SER A 368 6.71 2.60 -10.97
C SER A 368 7.76 2.61 -9.85
N TYR A 369 7.64 3.51 -8.86
CA TYR A 369 8.70 3.74 -7.88
C TYR A 369 8.39 3.16 -6.50
N LYS A 370 7.09 3.05 -6.17
CA LYS A 370 6.56 2.66 -4.85
C LYS A 370 7.18 3.47 -3.71
N ASP A 371 8.12 2.86 -3.01
CA ASP A 371 8.88 3.40 -1.87
C ASP A 371 10.25 3.96 -2.28
N GLY A 372 10.46 4.20 -3.57
CA GLY A 372 11.71 4.73 -4.15
C GLY A 372 12.62 3.67 -4.77
N ARG A 373 12.41 2.38 -4.47
CA ARG A 373 13.31 1.32 -4.95
C ARG A 373 13.43 1.21 -6.47
N GLY A 374 12.41 1.65 -7.20
CA GLY A 374 12.38 1.67 -8.68
C GLY A 374 12.94 2.95 -9.32
N ALA A 375 13.32 3.96 -8.53
CA ALA A 375 13.71 5.27 -9.04
C ALA A 375 15.00 5.24 -9.87
N ASN A 376 15.90 4.29 -9.62
CA ASN A 376 17.14 4.18 -10.38
C ASN A 376 17.00 3.44 -11.72
N LEU A 377 15.80 2.93 -12.05
CA LEU A 377 15.54 2.18 -13.27
C LEU A 377 15.02 3.13 -14.38
N PRO A 378 15.77 3.34 -15.47
CA PRO A 378 15.43 4.36 -16.47
C PRO A 378 14.11 4.08 -17.19
N TRP A 379 13.79 2.80 -17.48
CA TRP A 379 12.49 2.45 -18.07
C TRP A 379 11.32 2.76 -17.15
N LEU A 380 11.50 2.63 -15.83
CA LEU A 380 10.46 2.99 -14.86
C LEU A 380 10.34 4.51 -14.70
N GLN A 381 11.44 5.25 -14.88
CA GLN A 381 11.46 6.71 -14.90
C GLN A 381 10.75 7.31 -16.12
N GLU A 382 10.87 6.62 -17.26
CA GLU A 382 10.26 7.01 -18.53
C GLU A 382 8.82 6.49 -18.69
N LEU A 383 8.37 5.55 -17.84
CA LEU A 383 7.01 5.04 -17.83
C LEU A 383 6.04 6.13 -17.33
N PRO A 384 5.09 6.60 -18.16
CA PRO A 384 4.16 7.67 -17.76
C PRO A 384 3.24 7.20 -16.64
N ASP A 385 3.04 8.07 -15.64
CA ASP A 385 1.98 7.86 -14.64
C ASP A 385 0.62 7.71 -15.35
N PRO A 386 -0.19 6.69 -15.02
CA PRO A 386 -1.41 6.42 -15.79
C PRO A 386 -2.52 7.46 -15.58
N MET A 387 -2.42 8.32 -14.55
CA MET A 387 -3.42 9.34 -14.25
C MET A 387 -3.03 10.73 -14.76
N THR A 388 -1.74 11.02 -14.84
CA THR A 388 -1.20 12.36 -15.17
C THR A 388 -0.26 12.37 -16.37
N SER A 389 0.19 11.19 -16.83
CA SER A 389 1.23 10.99 -17.84
C SER A 389 2.58 11.65 -17.53
N VAL A 390 2.76 12.13 -16.29
CA VAL A 390 4.01 12.73 -15.84
C VAL A 390 5.09 11.65 -15.85
N VAL A 391 6.25 12.03 -16.36
CA VAL A 391 7.47 11.23 -16.36
C VAL A 391 8.58 12.05 -15.73
N TRP A 392 9.51 11.38 -15.06
CA TRP A 392 10.67 11.99 -14.39
C TRP A 392 10.34 13.06 -13.33
N GLY A 393 10.81 12.85 -12.10
CA GLY A 393 10.69 13.83 -11.01
C GLY A 393 9.34 13.80 -10.29
N THR A 394 9.17 14.76 -9.38
CA THR A 394 8.00 14.89 -8.48
C THR A 394 7.07 15.98 -8.99
N TRP A 395 5.75 15.82 -8.81
CA TRP A 395 4.75 16.84 -9.10
C TRP A 395 3.76 17.00 -7.94
N ILE A 396 3.04 18.11 -7.93
CA ILE A 396 2.00 18.41 -6.93
C ILE A 396 0.65 18.38 -7.62
N GLU A 397 -0.24 17.50 -7.19
CA GLU A 397 -1.60 17.45 -7.71
C GLU A 397 -2.51 18.40 -6.94
N MET A 398 -3.12 19.33 -7.68
CA MET A 398 -4.03 20.32 -7.14
C MET A 398 -5.32 20.39 -7.95
N ASN A 399 -6.46 20.51 -7.27
CA ASN A 399 -7.74 20.71 -7.91
C ASN A 399 -7.71 21.93 -8.85
N SER A 400 -8.08 21.73 -10.12
CA SER A 400 -7.95 22.78 -11.15
C SER A 400 -8.78 24.04 -10.85
N LYS A 401 -9.96 23.90 -10.22
CA LYS A 401 -10.81 25.05 -9.85
C LYS A 401 -10.19 25.83 -8.70
N ALA A 402 -9.70 25.14 -7.67
CA ALA A 402 -9.00 25.76 -6.54
C ALA A 402 -7.75 26.50 -7.02
N ALA A 403 -6.92 25.85 -7.85
CA ALA A 403 -5.72 26.44 -8.40
C ALA A 403 -6.01 27.71 -9.20
N THR A 404 -7.03 27.67 -10.07
CA THR A 404 -7.45 28.83 -10.88
C THR A 404 -7.96 29.97 -10.00
N GLY A 405 -8.71 29.67 -8.93
CA GLY A 405 -9.16 30.66 -7.95
C GLY A 405 -8.00 31.35 -7.21
N MET A 406 -6.87 30.68 -7.08
CA MET A 406 -5.61 31.21 -6.51
C MET A 406 -4.68 31.82 -7.58
N GLY A 407 -5.13 31.90 -8.84
CA GLY A 407 -4.36 32.41 -9.98
C GLY A 407 -3.14 31.56 -10.36
N ILE A 408 -3.04 30.33 -9.83
CA ILE A 408 -1.97 29.38 -10.14
C ILE A 408 -2.17 28.89 -11.58
N LYS A 409 -1.07 28.59 -12.29
CA LYS A 409 -1.11 27.95 -13.61
C LYS A 409 -0.46 26.59 -13.53
N GLU A 410 -0.91 25.65 -14.36
CA GLU A 410 -0.27 24.34 -14.48
C GLU A 410 1.22 24.50 -14.84
N GLY A 411 2.08 23.72 -14.19
CA GLY A 411 3.53 23.81 -14.30
C GLY A 411 4.17 24.99 -13.57
N ASP A 412 3.43 25.79 -12.80
CA ASP A 412 4.04 26.71 -11.83
C ASP A 412 4.74 25.92 -10.71
N MET A 413 5.88 26.43 -10.24
CA MET A 413 6.59 25.84 -9.13
C MET A 413 5.94 26.28 -7.81
N LEU A 414 5.58 25.31 -6.97
CA LEU A 414 5.03 25.56 -5.65
C LEU A 414 6.00 25.08 -4.59
N LEU A 415 6.21 25.93 -3.58
CA LEU A 415 6.76 25.55 -2.30
C LEU A 415 5.62 24.98 -1.45
N VAL A 416 5.74 23.71 -1.08
CA VAL A 416 4.85 23.03 -0.14
C VAL A 416 5.54 23.01 1.21
N GLU A 417 4.89 23.55 2.23
CA GLU A 417 5.45 23.64 3.58
C GLU A 417 4.49 22.99 4.58
N SER A 418 5.06 22.20 5.48
CA SER A 418 4.42 21.76 6.71
C SER A 418 5.17 22.37 7.91
N PRO A 419 4.71 22.16 9.16
CA PRO A 419 5.49 22.50 10.34
C PRO A 419 6.85 21.78 10.44
N PHE A 420 7.07 20.75 9.62
CA PHE A 420 8.16 19.78 9.76
C PHE A 420 9.22 19.90 8.67
N GLY A 421 8.84 20.44 7.51
CA GLY A 421 9.73 20.55 6.38
C GLY A 421 9.07 21.22 5.19
N LYS A 422 9.81 21.28 4.08
CA LYS A 422 9.35 21.92 2.85
C LYS A 422 9.95 21.26 1.62
N ILE A 423 9.17 21.19 0.55
CA ILE A 423 9.63 20.73 -0.75
C ILE A 423 9.17 21.68 -1.85
N THR A 424 9.85 21.67 -2.99
CA THR A 424 9.46 22.46 -4.16
C THR A 424 9.27 21.53 -5.36
N ALA A 425 8.12 21.64 -6.04
CA ALA A 425 7.79 20.84 -7.22
C ALA A 425 6.80 21.58 -8.14
N PRO A 426 6.71 21.22 -9.43
CA PRO A 426 5.72 21.76 -10.35
C PRO A 426 4.30 21.27 -10.01
N VAL A 427 3.30 22.13 -10.19
CA VAL A 427 1.89 21.77 -10.02
C VAL A 427 1.30 21.15 -11.29
N TYR A 428 0.60 20.02 -11.12
CA TYR A 428 -0.28 19.40 -12.11
C TYR A 428 -1.74 19.71 -11.73
N PHE A 429 -2.56 20.13 -12.69
CA PHE A 429 -3.98 20.37 -12.46
C PHE A 429 -4.77 19.08 -12.52
N TYR A 430 -5.15 18.58 -11.35
CA TYR A 430 -5.85 17.32 -11.19
C TYR A 430 -7.31 17.54 -10.76
N PRO A 431 -8.30 17.46 -11.68
CA PRO A 431 -9.70 17.71 -11.34
C PRO A 431 -10.29 16.63 -10.42
N GLY A 432 -9.73 15.41 -10.44
CA GLY A 432 -10.15 14.26 -9.63
C GLY A 432 -9.69 14.35 -8.17
N GLN A 433 -9.84 15.49 -7.51
CA GLN A 433 -9.44 15.66 -6.11
C GLN A 433 -10.26 16.76 -5.45
N ARG A 434 -10.43 16.68 -4.13
CA ARG A 434 -11.09 17.75 -3.37
C ARG A 434 -10.32 19.08 -3.43
N PRO A 435 -11.01 20.25 -3.43
CA PRO A 435 -10.37 21.57 -3.46
C PRO A 435 -9.44 21.90 -2.29
N ASP A 436 -9.66 21.30 -1.13
CA ASP A 436 -8.93 21.49 0.13
C ASP A 436 -7.79 20.48 0.34
N THR A 437 -7.50 19.67 -0.67
CA THR A 437 -6.47 18.62 -0.63
C THR A 437 -5.36 18.92 -1.62
N ILE A 438 -4.13 18.54 -1.27
CA ILE A 438 -2.97 18.45 -2.14
C ILE A 438 -2.43 17.02 -2.10
N SER A 439 -2.15 16.44 -3.26
CA SER A 439 -1.58 15.09 -3.34
C SER A 439 -0.21 15.07 -4.00
N ILE A 440 0.70 14.24 -3.51
CA ILE A 440 2.07 14.14 -4.02
C ILE A 440 2.50 12.67 -4.07
N PRO A 441 2.99 12.15 -5.21
CA PRO A 441 3.47 10.78 -5.33
C PRO A 441 4.77 10.57 -4.54
N LEU A 442 4.93 9.38 -3.96
CA LEU A 442 6.17 8.92 -3.33
C LEU A 442 7.13 8.32 -4.36
N GLY A 443 8.41 8.24 -3.96
CA GLY A 443 9.43 7.44 -4.64
C GLY A 443 10.42 8.22 -5.52
N GLN A 444 10.41 9.55 -5.43
CA GLN A 444 11.43 10.43 -6.02
C GLN A 444 12.12 11.24 -4.90
N GLY A 445 13.14 12.04 -5.24
CA GLY A 445 13.86 12.87 -4.29
C GLY A 445 15.06 12.17 -3.64
N HIS A 446 15.65 11.19 -4.32
CA HIS A 446 16.88 10.58 -3.84
C HIS A 446 18.04 11.58 -3.89
N THR A 447 18.89 11.54 -2.87
CA THR A 447 20.16 12.26 -2.76
C THR A 447 21.37 11.35 -3.02
N SER A 448 21.12 10.05 -3.16
CA SER A 448 22.08 9.07 -3.67
C SER A 448 21.29 7.83 -4.05
N TYR A 449 21.24 7.46 -5.34
CA TYR A 449 20.74 6.15 -5.76
C TYR A 449 21.09 5.89 -7.25
N GLY A 450 22.33 6.20 -7.61
CA GLY A 450 22.81 6.15 -8.99
C GLY A 450 22.29 7.29 -9.88
N ARG A 451 22.80 7.35 -11.11
CA ARG A 451 22.69 8.51 -12.03
C ARG A 451 21.26 8.93 -12.43
N TYR A 452 20.28 8.05 -12.28
CA TYR A 452 18.91 8.31 -12.74
C TYR A 452 18.03 8.89 -11.64
N ALA A 453 18.31 8.57 -10.38
CA ALA A 453 17.52 8.98 -9.23
C ALA A 453 18.16 10.12 -8.43
N ASP A 454 19.50 10.20 -8.41
CA ASP A 454 20.23 11.22 -7.67
C ASP A 454 19.87 12.65 -8.13
N GLY A 455 19.48 13.49 -7.16
CA GLY A 455 19.13 14.89 -7.37
C GLY A 455 17.85 15.10 -8.17
N ARG A 456 16.99 14.08 -8.29
CA ARG A 456 15.80 14.13 -9.12
C ARG A 456 14.51 14.22 -8.30
N GLY A 457 13.75 15.29 -8.56
CA GLY A 457 12.49 15.54 -7.87
C GLY A 457 12.72 15.95 -6.42
N ALA A 458 11.70 15.74 -5.59
CA ALA A 458 11.72 16.02 -4.16
C ALA A 458 11.03 14.88 -3.40
N ASN A 459 11.49 14.61 -2.19
CA ASN A 459 10.96 13.55 -1.34
C ASN A 459 9.88 14.13 -0.41
N PRO A 460 8.59 13.86 -0.64
CA PRO A 460 7.52 14.40 0.21
C PRO A 460 7.50 13.84 1.64
N ILE A 461 8.28 12.80 1.94
CA ILE A 461 8.47 12.30 3.31
C ILE A 461 9.10 13.38 4.22
N GLU A 462 9.83 14.34 3.64
CA GLU A 462 10.37 15.52 4.36
C GLU A 462 9.28 16.40 5.00
N LEU A 463 8.04 16.33 4.50
CA LEU A 463 6.93 17.10 5.05
C LEU A 463 6.35 16.47 6.34
N LEU A 464 6.76 15.26 6.71
CA LEU A 464 6.08 14.48 7.73
C LEU A 464 6.71 14.65 9.13
N PRO A 465 5.90 14.51 10.20
CA PRO A 465 6.40 14.42 11.56
C PRO A 465 7.04 13.06 11.85
N ALA A 466 7.86 12.98 12.90
CA ALA A 466 8.40 11.74 13.45
C ALA A 466 7.37 10.92 14.26
N LYS A 467 6.07 11.18 14.06
CA LYS A 467 4.99 10.57 14.83
C LYS A 467 4.65 9.20 14.27
N THR A 468 4.53 8.22 15.16
CA THR A 468 4.12 6.85 14.81
C THR A 468 2.77 6.52 15.43
N ASP A 469 1.97 5.71 14.75
CA ASP A 469 0.80 5.06 15.33
C ASP A 469 1.25 4.12 16.48
N PRO A 470 0.68 4.24 17.69
CA PRO A 470 1.13 3.48 18.86
C PRO A 470 0.77 1.99 18.79
N LYS A 471 -0.20 1.58 17.96
CA LYS A 471 -0.63 0.19 17.79
C LYS A 471 0.22 -0.54 16.76
N THR A 472 0.58 0.13 15.67
CA THR A 472 1.27 -0.48 14.52
C THR A 472 2.74 -0.09 14.42
N GLY A 473 3.15 1.02 15.03
CA GLY A 473 4.49 1.59 14.87
C GLY A 473 4.74 2.25 13.51
N ALA A 474 3.74 2.29 12.62
CA ALA A 474 3.83 2.90 11.31
C ALA A 474 3.74 4.43 11.39
N ILE A 475 4.28 5.13 10.39
CA ILE A 475 4.18 6.59 10.27
C ILE A 475 2.91 6.92 9.46
N PRO A 476 1.96 7.69 10.01
CA PRO A 476 0.78 8.10 9.26
C PRO A 476 1.15 9.09 8.14
N LEU A 477 1.21 8.61 6.90
CA LEU A 477 1.64 9.40 5.74
C LEU A 477 0.65 10.51 5.37
N ASN A 478 -0.63 10.34 5.73
CA ASN A 478 -1.73 11.20 5.26
C ASN A 478 -2.35 12.03 6.39
N SER A 479 -1.64 12.25 7.49
CA SER A 479 -2.15 13.00 8.68
C SER A 479 -1.39 14.30 8.91
N THR A 480 -0.98 14.96 7.84
CA THR A 480 -0.25 16.24 7.89
C THR A 480 -1.01 17.31 7.13
N ARG A 481 -1.03 18.53 7.67
CA ARG A 481 -1.51 19.73 7.00
C ARG A 481 -0.36 20.50 6.39
N ILE A 482 -0.63 21.13 5.25
CA ILE A 482 0.36 21.91 4.49
C ILE A 482 -0.21 23.26 4.05
N LYS A 483 0.70 24.16 3.72
CA LYS A 483 0.42 25.38 2.95
C LYS A 483 1.21 25.36 1.65
N ILE A 484 0.73 26.12 0.68
CA ILE A 484 1.38 26.25 -0.63
C ILE A 484 1.67 27.71 -0.93
N THR A 485 2.85 27.97 -1.48
CA THR A 485 3.27 29.29 -1.93
C THR A 485 3.88 29.18 -3.33
N ARG A 486 3.52 30.06 -4.26
CA ARG A 486 4.16 30.09 -5.57
C ARG A 486 5.58 30.62 -5.44
N VAL A 487 6.53 29.96 -6.10
CA VAL A 487 7.93 30.37 -6.11
C VAL A 487 8.46 30.50 -7.53
N ASN A 488 9.47 31.34 -7.69
CA ASN A 488 10.18 31.47 -8.96
C ASN A 488 11.36 30.48 -8.96
N ALA A 489 11.17 29.32 -9.58
CA ALA A 489 12.18 28.28 -9.72
C ALA A 489 12.20 27.72 -11.15
N PRO A 490 13.32 27.14 -11.62
CA PRO A 490 13.40 26.54 -12.95
C PRO A 490 12.31 25.50 -13.17
N LYS A 491 11.56 25.65 -14.27
CA LYS A 491 10.49 24.71 -14.62
C LYS A 491 11.11 23.46 -15.25
N SER A 492 11.07 22.34 -14.53
CA SER A 492 11.27 21.01 -15.12
C SER A 492 10.00 20.21 -14.84
N PHE A 493 9.17 20.07 -15.86
CA PHE A 493 7.90 19.35 -15.79
C PHE A 493 7.64 18.71 -17.15
N VAL A 494 7.65 17.38 -17.19
CA VAL A 494 7.50 16.62 -18.42
C VAL A 494 6.30 15.71 -18.26
N LYS A 495 5.37 15.80 -19.21
CA LYS A 495 4.22 14.90 -19.33
C LYS A 495 4.05 14.50 -20.79
N MET A 496 3.55 13.29 -21.02
CA MET A 496 3.39 12.76 -22.38
C MET A 496 2.09 13.21 -23.05
N GLU A 497 1.09 13.62 -22.27
CA GLU A 497 -0.17 14.12 -22.80
C GLU A 497 -0.10 15.62 -23.19
N GLY A 498 -0.89 16.00 -24.20
CA GLY A 498 -1.16 17.40 -24.49
C GLY A 498 -2.37 17.90 -23.70
N VAL A 499 -3.55 17.75 -24.29
CA VAL A 499 -4.83 18.14 -23.68
C VAL A 499 -5.55 16.89 -23.21
N ALA A 500 -5.68 16.73 -21.88
CA ALA A 500 -6.35 15.58 -21.25
C ALA A 500 -7.89 15.53 -21.47
N LYS A 501 -8.48 16.61 -21.99
CA LYS A 501 -9.92 16.69 -22.26
C LYS A 501 -10.23 16.17 -23.65
N GLU A 502 -11.34 15.47 -23.78
CA GLU A 502 -11.83 14.94 -25.06
C GLU A 502 -12.33 16.04 -26.02
N LEU A 503 -12.67 17.24 -25.50
CA LEU A 503 -13.14 18.38 -26.29
C LEU A 503 -14.36 18.06 -27.20
N GLY A 504 -15.21 17.13 -26.77
CA GLY A 504 -16.42 16.73 -27.51
C GLY A 504 -16.15 15.86 -28.73
N ARG A 505 -14.97 15.22 -28.82
CA ARG A 505 -14.54 14.42 -29.98
C ARG A 505 -15.09 12.98 -30.01
N ASN A 506 -15.75 12.52 -28.95
CA ASN A 506 -16.32 11.16 -28.85
C ASN A 506 -15.31 10.03 -29.21
N ILE A 507 -14.06 10.19 -28.78
CA ILE A 507 -12.97 9.22 -28.90
C ILE A 507 -13.28 7.98 -28.04
N VAL A 508 -13.71 8.18 -26.80
CA VAL A 508 -14.09 7.08 -25.89
C VAL A 508 -15.60 7.09 -25.74
N GLN A 509 -16.27 6.21 -26.45
CA GLN A 509 -17.73 6.09 -26.38
C GLN A 509 -18.13 5.31 -25.13
N THR A 510 -19.04 5.87 -24.34
CA THR A 510 -19.57 5.26 -23.13
C THR A 510 -21.08 5.11 -23.24
N ILE A 511 -21.60 3.97 -22.79
CA ILE A 511 -23.04 3.71 -22.65
C ILE A 511 -23.33 3.21 -21.24
N THR A 512 -24.52 3.53 -20.73
CA THR A 512 -24.97 3.03 -19.43
C THR A 512 -25.34 1.54 -19.51
N PRO A 513 -25.29 0.80 -18.38
CA PRO A 513 -25.80 -0.57 -18.34
C PRO A 513 -27.27 -0.69 -18.79
N GLU A 514 -28.10 0.31 -18.50
CA GLU A 514 -29.51 0.38 -18.91
C GLU A 514 -29.65 0.54 -20.42
N GLU A 515 -28.86 1.41 -21.05
CA GLU A 515 -28.81 1.56 -22.50
C GLU A 515 -28.28 0.28 -23.17
N PHE A 516 -27.20 -0.31 -22.65
CA PHE A 516 -26.66 -1.56 -23.17
C PHE A 516 -27.69 -2.69 -23.14
N LYS A 517 -28.46 -2.81 -22.05
CA LYS A 517 -29.55 -3.81 -21.96
C LYS A 517 -30.66 -3.56 -22.99
N LYS A 518 -30.97 -2.30 -23.29
CA LYS A 518 -31.98 -1.93 -24.30
C LYS A 518 -31.52 -2.23 -25.74
N MET A 519 -30.22 -2.30 -25.99
CA MET A 519 -29.68 -2.57 -27.33
C MET A 519 -29.90 -4.01 -27.81
N GLY A 520 -30.31 -4.95 -26.93
CA GLY A 520 -30.61 -6.34 -27.32
C GLY A 520 -29.35 -7.18 -27.60
N LYS A 521 -29.46 -8.51 -27.52
CA LYS A 521 -28.36 -9.47 -27.78
C LYS A 521 -28.09 -9.68 -29.28
N GLU A 522 -27.95 -8.63 -30.05
CA GLU A 522 -27.47 -8.72 -31.44
C GLU A 522 -26.00 -8.28 -31.53
N ALA A 523 -25.14 -9.01 -30.82
CA ALA A 523 -23.68 -8.94 -30.95
C ALA A 523 -23.04 -10.30 -30.72
#